data_AF-A0A9P7GJS9-F1
#
_entry.id   AF-A0A9P7GJS9-F1
#
_cell.length_a   1.000
_cell.length_b   1.000
_cell.length_c   1.000
_cell.angle_alpha   90.00
_cell.angle_beta   90.00
_cell.angle_gamma   90.00
#
_symmetry.space_group_name_H-M   'P 1'
#
loop_
_entity.id
_entity.type
_entity.pdbx_description
1 polymer ?
#
loop_
_entity_poly.entity_id
_entity_poly.type
_entity_poly.pdbx_seq_one_letter_code
_entity_poly.pdbx_strand_id
1 'polypeptide(L)'
;MSNILDKPLESVFGYITVLPGAFSAYRYIALQNDHTGEGPLQKYFLGEKMHGAGADIFTANMYLAEDRAAWQILCWELVSKRGGSWILHYVKSAYAVTDVPDQVPELISQRRRWLNGSFFAAVHSTVHFYYIYRSAHSFLRKFWIHVEMLYQLFQLIFSWFALANYYIAFVILSDSMEDPSFKLKGINIFNIILNYFYLGLLIMCFILALGNRPQGSKWGYTAAFIGFGLVTIYMTVAAFLLAIKGIENINDRLKENDGRSLQFSDLFSNAIFRNIVISLAATLGLYIMSSLLFVSRCFYSMGDGWLNGWDVYVCV
;
A
#
# COMPACT_ATOMS: atom_id res chain seq x y z
N MET A 1 5.10 -5.96 -4.69
CA MET A 1 3.68 -6.17 -5.07
C MET A 1 3.06 -4.95 -5.75
N SER A 2 3.33 -3.71 -5.31
CA SER A 2 2.78 -2.50 -5.96
C SER A 2 3.05 -2.41 -7.48
N ASN A 3 4.21 -2.87 -7.95
CA ASN A 3 4.57 -2.85 -9.38
C ASN A 3 3.79 -3.88 -10.23
N ILE A 4 3.08 -4.82 -9.62
CA ILE A 4 2.35 -5.89 -10.32
C ILE A 4 0.88 -5.50 -10.57
N LEU A 5 0.25 -4.83 -9.60
CA LEU A 5 -1.18 -4.49 -9.64
C LEU A 5 -1.41 -2.99 -9.58
N ASP A 6 -0.93 -2.34 -8.53
CA ASP A 6 -1.28 -0.95 -8.23
C ASP A 6 -0.77 0.01 -9.30
N LYS A 7 0.53 -0.05 -9.65
CA LYS A 7 1.14 0.88 -10.62
C LYS A 7 0.60 0.72 -12.04
N PRO A 8 0.41 -0.52 -12.55
CA PRO A 8 -0.29 -0.71 -13.82
C PRO A 8 -1.74 -0.22 -13.80
N LEU A 9 -2.48 -0.40 -12.71
CA LEU A 9 -3.86 0.07 -12.58
C LEU A 9 -3.93 1.61 -12.60
N GLU A 10 -3.11 2.26 -11.78
CA GLU A 10 -2.92 3.71 -11.74
C GLU A 10 -2.55 4.26 -13.14
N SER A 11 -1.63 3.59 -13.83
CA SER A 11 -1.25 3.96 -15.20
C SER A 11 -2.40 3.88 -16.22
N VAL A 12 -3.36 2.96 -16.06
CA VAL A 12 -4.52 2.86 -16.97
C VAL A 12 -5.44 4.06 -16.78
N PHE A 13 -5.68 4.45 -15.53
CA PHE A 13 -6.47 5.63 -15.19
C PHE A 13 -5.76 6.94 -15.56
N GLY A 14 -4.42 6.93 -15.57
CA GLY A 14 -3.57 8.02 -16.05
C GLY A 14 -3.11 8.96 -14.93
N TYR A 15 -3.33 8.58 -13.67
CA TYR A 15 -2.78 9.24 -12.50
C TYR A 15 -1.99 8.20 -11.71
N ILE A 16 -0.75 8.53 -11.35
CA ILE A 16 0.10 7.67 -10.52
C ILE A 16 0.34 8.43 -9.23
N THR A 17 -0.17 7.87 -8.14
CA THR A 17 -0.23 8.56 -6.84
C THR A 17 1.14 8.70 -6.19
N VAL A 18 2.01 7.72 -6.43
CA VAL A 18 3.36 7.65 -5.86
C VAL A 18 4.37 7.26 -6.91
N LEU A 19 5.37 8.12 -7.09
CA LEU A 19 6.54 7.85 -7.92
C LEU A 19 7.64 7.21 -7.09
N PRO A 20 8.46 6.34 -7.69
CA PRO A 20 9.70 5.97 -7.06
C PRO A 20 10.62 7.19 -7.07
N GLY A 21 11.13 7.57 -5.89
CA GLY A 21 12.06 8.70 -5.77
C GLY A 21 13.40 8.47 -6.48
N ALA A 22 13.64 7.26 -7.00
CA ALA A 22 14.87 6.87 -7.65
C ALA A 22 14.98 7.31 -9.12
N PHE A 23 13.87 7.24 -9.87
CA PHE A 23 13.89 7.49 -11.31
C PHE A 23 12.49 7.84 -11.82
N SER A 24 12.35 9.04 -12.37
CA SER A 24 11.14 9.48 -13.07
C SER A 24 11.54 10.42 -14.21
N ALA A 25 10.83 10.35 -15.33
CA ALA A 25 11.11 11.16 -16.52
C ALA A 25 9.91 12.04 -16.86
N TYR A 26 10.17 13.30 -17.16
CA TYR A 26 9.11 14.24 -17.49
C TYR A 26 9.42 14.96 -18.79
N ARG A 27 8.36 15.26 -19.53
CA ARG A 27 8.45 16.23 -20.62
C ARG A 27 8.65 17.61 -20.02
N TYR A 28 9.68 18.32 -20.44
CA TYR A 28 10.01 19.63 -19.88
C TYR A 28 8.83 20.62 -19.94
N ILE A 29 8.07 20.63 -21.03
CA ILE A 29 6.86 21.46 -21.18
C ILE A 29 5.73 21.12 -20.20
N ALA A 30 5.68 19.88 -19.70
CA ALA A 30 4.71 19.49 -18.68
C ALA A 30 5.08 20.10 -17.32
N LEU A 31 6.37 20.16 -17.00
CA LEU A 31 6.89 20.71 -15.74
C LEU A 31 6.79 22.24 -15.66
N GLN A 32 6.93 22.96 -16.78
CA GLN A 32 6.89 24.42 -16.81
C GLN A 32 5.64 24.98 -16.12
N ASN A 33 5.80 26.08 -15.38
CA ASN A 33 4.67 26.74 -14.74
C ASN A 33 3.71 27.34 -15.77
N ASP A 34 2.48 27.58 -15.33
CA ASP A 34 1.50 28.29 -16.14
C ASP A 34 1.88 29.79 -16.29
N HIS A 35 1.17 30.50 -17.16
CA HIS A 35 1.36 31.94 -17.41
C HIS A 35 1.25 32.83 -16.15
N THR A 36 0.61 32.33 -15.09
CA THR A 36 0.50 33.01 -13.77
C THR A 36 1.73 32.78 -12.88
N GLY A 37 2.72 32.00 -13.32
CA GLY A 37 3.87 31.60 -12.51
C GLY A 37 3.60 30.46 -11.54
N GLU A 38 2.36 29.97 -11.48
CA GLU A 38 1.97 28.81 -10.68
C GLU A 38 2.07 27.51 -11.47
N GLY A 39 2.62 26.45 -10.88
CA GLY A 39 2.65 25.15 -11.54
C GLY A 39 3.59 24.12 -10.92
N PRO A 40 3.78 22.99 -11.63
CA PRO A 40 4.51 21.84 -11.12
C PRO A 40 5.93 22.17 -10.66
N LEU A 41 6.67 22.97 -11.42
CA LEU A 41 8.06 23.36 -11.09
C LEU A 41 8.13 24.27 -9.85
N GLN A 42 7.22 25.24 -9.74
CA GLN A 42 7.17 26.10 -8.55
C GLN A 42 6.86 25.30 -7.29
N LYS A 43 5.90 24.36 -7.36
CA LYS A 43 5.52 23.50 -6.25
C LYS A 43 6.65 22.54 -5.88
N TYR A 44 7.37 22.01 -6.86
CA TYR A 44 8.55 21.16 -6.64
C TYR A 44 9.61 21.88 -5.80
N PHE A 45 10.02 23.08 -6.20
CA PHE A 45 11.02 23.89 -5.48
C PHE A 45 10.46 24.65 -4.27
N LEU A 46 9.18 24.47 -3.94
CA LEU A 46 8.58 25.15 -2.80
C LEU A 46 9.24 24.69 -1.48
N GLY A 47 9.65 23.43 -1.40
CA GLY A 47 10.35 22.86 -0.25
C GLY A 47 11.68 23.55 0.06
N GLU A 48 12.48 23.90 -0.95
CA GLU A 48 13.76 24.60 -0.78
C GLU A 48 13.59 26.03 -0.26
N LYS A 49 12.43 26.65 -0.50
CA LYS A 49 12.15 28.03 -0.02
C LYS A 49 11.55 28.05 1.38
N MET A 50 11.20 26.89 1.94
CA MET A 50 10.52 26.73 3.23
C MET A 50 11.48 26.56 4.41
N HIS A 51 12.71 27.08 4.35
CA HIS A 51 13.70 27.01 5.43
C HIS A 51 13.41 27.95 6.64
N GLY A 52 12.18 28.42 6.81
CA GLY A 52 11.80 29.40 7.85
C GLY A 52 10.56 29.01 8.66
N ALA A 53 10.43 29.61 9.85
CA ALA A 53 9.34 29.40 10.83
C ALA A 53 7.92 29.84 10.36
N GLY A 54 7.72 30.13 9.07
CA GLY A 54 6.46 30.60 8.49
C GLY A 54 5.66 29.54 7.74
N ALA A 55 6.16 28.31 7.63
CA ALA A 55 5.43 27.22 6.98
C ALA A 55 4.45 26.54 7.96
N ASP A 56 3.17 26.45 7.58
CA ASP A 56 2.18 25.67 8.30
C ASP A 56 2.63 24.21 8.45
N ILE A 57 2.31 23.57 9.57
CA ILE A 57 2.76 22.20 9.91
C ILE A 57 2.38 21.20 8.81
N PHE A 58 1.21 21.37 8.19
CA PHE A 58 0.78 20.53 7.08
C PHE A 58 1.69 20.70 5.87
N THR A 59 2.01 21.95 5.53
CA THR A 59 2.87 22.29 4.39
C THR A 59 4.31 21.86 4.63
N ALA A 60 4.83 22.09 5.84
CA ALA A 60 6.16 21.65 6.24
C ALA A 60 6.28 20.12 6.19
N ASN A 61 5.29 19.36 6.66
CA ASN A 61 5.32 17.90 6.57
C ASN A 61 5.15 17.38 5.14
N MET A 62 4.36 18.08 4.32
CA MET A 62 4.15 17.78 2.92
C MET A 62 5.42 18.02 2.08
N TYR A 63 6.29 18.95 2.46
CA TYR A 63 7.58 19.22 1.80
C TYR A 63 8.81 18.80 2.64
N LEU A 64 8.62 18.05 3.73
CA LEU A 64 9.68 17.64 4.69
C LEU A 64 10.76 16.73 4.08
N ALA A 65 10.48 16.21 2.88
CA ALA A 65 11.44 15.48 2.08
C ALA A 65 11.24 15.88 0.61
N GLU A 66 12.26 16.57 0.08
CA GLU A 66 12.48 16.84 -1.34
C GLU A 66 12.21 15.59 -2.22
N ASP A 67 12.51 14.40 -1.73
CA ASP A 67 12.64 13.20 -2.58
C ASP A 67 11.41 12.29 -2.71
N ARG A 68 10.30 12.49 -2.00
CA ARG A 68 9.13 11.57 -2.16
C ARG A 68 7.78 12.23 -2.00
N ALA A 69 7.66 13.17 -1.07
CA ALA A 69 6.42 13.91 -0.88
C ALA A 69 6.26 14.96 -2.00
N ALA A 70 7.34 15.65 -2.36
CA ALA A 70 7.36 16.59 -3.48
C ALA A 70 6.96 15.91 -4.81
N TRP A 71 7.43 14.69 -5.09
CA TRP A 71 7.04 13.97 -6.30
C TRP A 71 5.56 13.57 -6.34
N GLN A 72 4.94 13.27 -5.20
CA GLN A 72 3.51 12.93 -5.16
C GLN A 72 2.64 14.16 -5.42
N ILE A 73 3.00 15.29 -4.83
CA ILE A 73 2.36 16.57 -5.11
C ILE A 73 2.58 16.94 -6.59
N LEU A 74 3.78 16.69 -7.11
CA LEU A 74 4.10 16.92 -8.51
C LEU A 74 3.21 16.09 -9.44
N CYS A 75 2.95 14.81 -9.14
CA CYS A 75 1.99 14.00 -9.91
C CYS A 75 0.61 14.64 -9.97
N TRP A 76 0.11 15.07 -8.82
CA TRP A 76 -1.20 15.70 -8.73
C TRP A 76 -1.24 17.03 -9.51
N GLU A 77 -0.22 17.87 -9.38
CA GLU A 77 -0.12 19.14 -10.09
C GLU A 77 0.08 18.95 -11.61
N LEU A 78 0.73 17.87 -12.04
CA LEU A 78 0.88 17.53 -13.46
C LEU A 78 -0.47 17.12 -14.08
N VAL A 79 -1.20 16.20 -13.44
CA VAL A 79 -2.50 15.72 -13.95
C VAL A 79 -3.54 16.83 -13.90
N SER A 80 -3.52 17.65 -12.85
CA SER A 80 -4.46 18.74 -12.67
C SER A 80 -4.01 20.06 -13.29
N LYS A 81 -2.91 20.09 -14.05
CA LYS A 81 -2.37 21.32 -14.65
C LYS A 81 -3.43 22.03 -15.50
N ARG A 82 -3.56 23.34 -15.33
CA ARG A 82 -4.53 24.16 -16.06
C ARG A 82 -4.25 24.09 -17.57
N GLY A 83 -5.29 23.82 -18.35
CA GLY A 83 -5.19 23.71 -19.81
C GLY A 83 -4.33 22.53 -20.32
N GLY A 84 -3.76 21.72 -19.42
CA GLY A 84 -2.99 20.52 -19.76
C GLY A 84 -3.84 19.26 -19.70
N SER A 85 -3.45 18.25 -20.47
CA SER A 85 -4.04 16.91 -20.47
C SER A 85 -2.98 15.84 -20.25
N TRP A 86 -2.04 16.11 -19.34
CA TRP A 86 -0.93 15.21 -19.02
C TRP A 86 -1.40 14.00 -18.23
N ILE A 87 -0.97 12.82 -18.65
CA ILE A 87 -1.18 11.56 -17.93
C ILE A 87 0.17 10.99 -17.50
N LEU A 88 0.18 10.28 -16.38
CA LEU A 88 1.35 9.54 -15.92
C LEU A 88 1.22 8.08 -16.34
N HIS A 89 2.24 7.56 -17.01
CA HIS A 89 2.25 6.20 -17.54
C HIS A 89 3.35 5.36 -16.90
N TYR A 90 3.02 4.20 -16.34
CA TYR A 90 4.00 3.26 -15.78
C TYR A 90 4.67 2.44 -16.88
N VAL A 91 5.99 2.50 -16.97
CA VAL A 91 6.78 1.76 -17.96
C VAL A 91 7.64 0.70 -17.27
N LYS A 92 7.30 -0.57 -17.50
CA LYS A 92 7.96 -1.73 -16.89
C LYS A 92 9.41 -1.93 -17.34
N SER A 93 9.73 -1.59 -18.60
CA SER A 93 11.07 -1.79 -19.18
C SER A 93 12.10 -0.76 -18.66
N ALA A 94 11.65 0.26 -17.95
CA ALA A 94 12.52 1.30 -17.43
C ALA A 94 12.86 1.01 -15.96
N TYR A 95 14.10 0.58 -15.72
CA TYR A 95 14.61 0.20 -14.40
C TYR A 95 15.77 1.10 -13.97
N ALA A 96 15.88 1.33 -12.66
CA ALA A 96 17.00 2.01 -12.04
C ALA A 96 17.53 1.17 -10.88
N VAL A 97 18.83 1.26 -10.63
CA VAL A 97 19.48 0.60 -9.50
C VAL A 97 19.69 1.63 -8.40
N THR A 98 19.29 1.29 -7.18
CA THR A 98 19.42 2.16 -6.01
C THR A 98 20.07 1.41 -4.87
N ASP A 99 20.74 2.14 -4.01
CA ASP A 99 21.27 1.60 -2.76
C ASP A 99 20.12 1.19 -1.82
N VAL A 100 20.32 0.07 -1.14
CA VAL A 100 19.41 -0.40 -0.10
C VAL A 100 19.93 0.06 1.26
N PRO A 101 19.05 0.41 2.21
CA PRO A 101 19.49 0.77 3.55
C PRO A 101 20.10 -0.45 4.25
N ASP A 102 21.30 -0.29 4.80
CA ASP A 102 22.04 -1.38 5.46
C ASP A 102 21.66 -1.56 6.94
N GLN A 103 21.07 -0.53 7.57
CA GLN A 103 20.75 -0.53 9.00
C GLN A 103 19.26 -0.28 9.30
N VAL A 104 18.74 -0.94 10.35
CA VAL A 104 17.35 -0.78 10.82
C VAL A 104 16.95 0.69 11.09
N PRO A 105 17.76 1.53 11.78
CA PRO A 105 17.38 2.92 12.04
C PRO A 105 17.32 3.77 10.76
N GLU A 106 18.11 3.44 9.75
CA GLU A 106 18.08 4.09 8.45
C GLU A 106 16.80 3.72 7.70
N LEU A 107 16.48 2.42 7.65
CA LEU A 107 15.23 1.92 7.08
C LEU A 107 14.01 2.58 7.74
N ILE A 108 13.98 2.72 9.07
CA ILE A 108 12.90 3.42 9.78
C ILE A 108 12.85 4.90 9.43
N SER A 109 13.99 5.58 9.37
CA SER A 109 14.04 7.00 8.99
C SER A 109 13.50 7.21 7.57
N GLN A 110 13.87 6.34 6.62
CA GLN A 110 13.34 6.36 5.25
C GLN A 110 11.83 6.11 5.24
N ARG A 111 11.35 5.05 5.91
CA ARG A 111 9.92 4.70 5.96
C ARG A 111 9.08 5.79 6.62
N ARG A 112 9.57 6.44 7.68
CA ARG A 112 8.89 7.56 8.33
C ARG A 112 8.68 8.72 7.36
N ARG A 113 9.73 9.11 6.61
CA ARG A 113 9.63 10.16 5.58
C ARG A 113 8.63 9.78 4.50
N TRP A 114 8.67 8.53 4.05
CA TRP A 114 7.81 8.05 2.96
C TRP A 114 6.34 7.96 3.37
N LEU A 115 6.05 7.44 4.56
CA LEU A 115 4.68 7.30 5.06
C LEU A 115 4.06 8.67 5.33
N ASN A 116 4.78 9.56 6.02
CA ASN A 116 4.28 10.92 6.28
C ASN A 116 4.02 11.66 4.97
N GLY A 117 4.99 11.65 4.06
CA GLY A 117 4.85 12.30 2.75
C GLY A 117 3.66 11.78 1.95
N SER A 118 3.47 10.45 1.92
CA SER A 118 2.36 9.85 1.18
C SER A 118 1.00 10.13 1.81
N PHE A 119 0.93 10.15 3.14
CA PHE A 119 -0.29 10.50 3.87
C PHE A 119 -0.73 11.94 3.57
N PHE A 120 0.18 12.91 3.72
CA PHE A 120 -0.15 14.32 3.48
C PHE A 120 -0.46 14.60 2.01
N ALA A 121 0.25 13.97 1.07
CA ALA A 121 -0.05 14.08 -0.35
C ALA A 121 -1.43 13.49 -0.71
N ALA A 122 -1.78 12.32 -0.17
CA ALA A 122 -3.09 11.71 -0.37
C ALA A 122 -4.23 12.57 0.18
N VAL A 123 -4.06 13.17 1.36
CA VAL A 123 -5.01 14.14 1.92
C VAL A 123 -5.11 15.38 1.01
N HIS A 124 -3.97 15.90 0.54
CA HIS A 124 -3.93 17.07 -0.33
C HIS A 124 -4.68 16.84 -1.65
N SER A 125 -4.41 15.73 -2.36
CA SER A 125 -5.11 15.40 -3.61
C SER A 125 -6.61 15.16 -3.40
N THR A 126 -6.99 14.60 -2.24
CA THR A 126 -8.39 14.37 -1.90
C THR A 126 -9.13 15.68 -1.64
N VAL A 127 -8.54 16.61 -0.86
CA VAL A 127 -9.15 17.91 -0.57
C VAL A 127 -9.19 18.80 -1.83
N HIS A 128 -8.13 18.78 -2.63
CA HIS A 128 -7.99 19.60 -3.84
C HIS A 128 -8.51 18.91 -5.11
N PHE A 129 -9.35 17.89 -5.00
CA PHE A 129 -9.83 17.10 -6.14
C PHE A 129 -10.43 17.95 -7.27
N TYR A 130 -11.05 19.09 -6.90
CA TYR A 130 -11.65 20.03 -7.83
C TYR A 130 -10.64 20.65 -8.82
N TYR A 131 -9.34 20.57 -8.55
CA TYR A 131 -8.30 20.97 -9.48
C TYR A 131 -8.34 20.18 -10.80
N ILE A 132 -8.87 18.95 -10.82
CA ILE A 132 -9.03 18.20 -12.08
C ILE A 132 -9.91 18.97 -13.07
N TYR A 133 -10.89 19.74 -12.63
CA TYR A 133 -11.79 20.45 -13.55
C TYR A 133 -11.11 21.60 -14.30
N ARG A 134 -9.96 22.11 -13.80
CA ARG A 134 -9.15 23.12 -14.50
C ARG A 134 -8.29 22.53 -15.64
N SER A 135 -8.16 21.20 -15.69
CA SER A 135 -7.42 20.49 -16.75
C SER A 135 -8.22 20.35 -18.04
N ALA A 136 -7.51 20.18 -19.16
CA ALA A 136 -8.08 19.95 -20.49
C ALA A 136 -8.39 18.47 -20.79
N HIS A 137 -8.42 17.61 -19.76
CA HIS A 137 -8.78 16.19 -19.90
C HIS A 137 -10.20 15.99 -20.44
N SER A 138 -10.38 14.95 -21.26
CA SER A 138 -11.70 14.55 -21.75
C SER A 138 -12.63 14.12 -20.60
N PHE A 139 -13.93 14.18 -20.82
CA PHE A 139 -14.93 13.79 -19.81
C PHE A 139 -14.70 12.36 -19.29
N LEU A 140 -14.46 11.41 -20.19
CA LEU A 140 -14.20 10.01 -19.84
C LEU A 140 -12.90 9.87 -19.02
N ARG A 141 -11.85 10.64 -19.35
CA ARG A 141 -10.60 10.62 -18.58
C ARG A 141 -10.82 11.15 -17.17
N LYS A 142 -11.54 12.28 -17.04
CA LYS A 142 -11.90 12.84 -15.73
C LYS A 142 -12.70 11.83 -14.90
N PHE A 143 -13.65 11.12 -15.52
CA PHE A 143 -14.40 10.05 -14.83
C PHE A 143 -13.49 8.96 -14.27
N TRP A 144 -12.57 8.42 -15.06
CA TRP A 144 -11.64 7.37 -14.58
C TRP A 144 -10.70 7.85 -13.48
N ILE A 145 -10.21 9.09 -13.55
CA ILE A 145 -9.40 9.68 -12.48
C ILE A 145 -10.23 9.81 -11.18
N HIS A 146 -11.54 10.10 -11.26
CA HIS A 146 -12.40 10.12 -10.07
C HIS A 146 -12.60 8.73 -9.46
N VAL A 147 -12.71 7.68 -10.28
CA VAL A 147 -12.76 6.29 -9.80
C VAL A 147 -11.47 5.96 -9.04
N GLU A 148 -10.32 6.35 -9.58
CA GLU A 148 -9.04 6.16 -8.89
C GLU A 148 -8.96 6.95 -7.59
N MET A 149 -9.38 8.21 -7.57
CA MET A 149 -9.41 9.02 -6.35
C MET A 149 -10.31 8.39 -5.27
N LEU A 150 -11.44 7.80 -5.64
CA LEU A 150 -12.31 7.10 -4.69
C LEU A 150 -11.60 5.87 -4.10
N TYR A 151 -10.87 5.13 -4.94
CA TYR A 151 -10.02 4.03 -4.49
C TYR A 151 -8.94 4.51 -3.50
N GLN A 152 -8.27 5.63 -3.81
CA GLN A 152 -7.25 6.21 -2.93
C GLN A 152 -7.84 6.74 -1.61
N LEU A 153 -9.06 7.30 -1.63
CA LEU A 153 -9.78 7.70 -0.43
C LEU A 153 -10.07 6.48 0.47
N PHE A 154 -10.54 5.38 -0.12
CA PHE A 154 -10.77 4.15 0.63
C PHE A 154 -9.46 3.61 1.22
N GLN A 155 -8.36 3.63 0.46
CA GLN A 155 -7.05 3.22 0.96
C GLN A 155 -6.53 4.12 2.07
N LEU A 156 -6.76 5.44 1.99
CA LEU A 156 -6.42 6.38 3.05
C LEU A 156 -7.16 6.04 4.35
N ILE A 157 -8.48 5.81 4.28
CA ILE A 157 -9.28 5.40 5.44
C ILE A 157 -8.78 4.06 6.00
N PHE A 158 -8.56 3.07 5.15
CA PHE A 158 -8.10 1.75 5.58
C PHE A 158 -6.70 1.81 6.22
N SER A 159 -5.80 2.63 5.67
CA SER A 159 -4.45 2.83 6.21
C SER A 159 -4.46 3.42 7.62
N TRP A 160 -5.42 4.30 7.91
CA TRP A 160 -5.60 4.88 9.24
C TRP A 160 -5.97 3.82 10.28
N PHE A 161 -6.85 2.89 9.91
CA PHE A 161 -7.28 1.79 10.78
C PHE A 161 -6.42 0.53 10.68
N ALA A 162 -5.38 0.53 9.85
CA ALA A 162 -4.57 -0.67 9.58
C ALA A 162 -3.98 -1.28 10.85
N LEU A 163 -3.52 -0.46 11.81
CA LEU A 163 -2.98 -0.94 13.08
C LEU A 163 -4.04 -1.67 13.91
N ALA A 164 -5.25 -1.13 13.98
CA ALA A 164 -6.37 -1.73 14.71
C ALA A 164 -6.85 -3.01 14.01
N ASN A 165 -6.98 -2.98 12.68
CA ASN A 165 -7.36 -4.14 11.87
C ASN A 165 -6.38 -5.30 12.05
N TYR A 166 -5.07 -5.00 12.08
CA TYR A 166 -4.04 -6.02 12.30
C TYR A 166 -4.14 -6.64 13.70
N TYR A 167 -4.39 -5.82 14.74
CA TYR A 167 -4.61 -6.32 16.09
C TYR A 167 -5.89 -7.17 16.21
N ILE A 168 -6.99 -6.76 15.59
CA ILE A 168 -8.24 -7.53 15.57
C ILE A 168 -8.01 -8.88 14.88
N ALA A 169 -7.35 -8.89 13.72
CA ALA A 169 -6.99 -10.13 13.05
C ALA A 169 -6.16 -11.04 13.96
N PHE A 170 -5.22 -10.44 14.71
CA PHE A 170 -4.40 -11.16 15.68
C PHE A 170 -5.20 -11.82 16.79
N VAL A 171 -6.14 -11.10 17.40
CA VAL A 171 -7.02 -11.65 18.43
C VAL A 171 -7.90 -12.76 17.85
N ILE A 172 -8.56 -12.53 16.72
CA ILE A 172 -9.44 -13.52 16.09
C ILE A 172 -8.70 -14.81 15.77
N LEU A 173 -7.50 -14.72 15.17
CA LEU A 173 -6.72 -15.91 14.83
C LEU A 173 -6.20 -16.63 16.07
N SER A 174 -5.79 -15.90 17.11
CA SER A 174 -5.35 -16.49 18.37
C SER A 174 -6.50 -17.21 19.07
N ASP A 175 -7.65 -16.57 19.22
CA ASP A 175 -8.85 -17.14 19.85
C ASP A 175 -9.34 -18.38 19.08
N SER A 176 -9.28 -18.34 17.74
CA SER A 176 -9.67 -19.49 16.91
C SER A 176 -8.77 -20.71 17.10
N MET A 177 -7.51 -20.52 17.52
CA MET A 177 -6.58 -21.62 17.81
C MET A 177 -6.87 -22.31 19.15
N GLU A 178 -7.72 -21.72 19.99
CA GLU A 178 -8.13 -22.30 21.28
C GLU A 178 -9.28 -23.30 21.16
N ASP A 179 -9.83 -23.48 19.96
CA ASP A 179 -10.90 -24.44 19.72
C ASP A 179 -10.47 -25.85 20.19
N PRO A 180 -11.29 -26.54 21.01
CA PRO A 180 -11.01 -27.88 21.51
C PRO A 180 -10.64 -28.91 20.43
N SER A 181 -11.09 -28.68 19.19
CA SER A 181 -10.79 -29.49 18.00
C SER A 181 -9.31 -29.61 17.69
N PHE A 182 -8.49 -28.61 18.08
CA PHE A 182 -7.04 -28.62 17.86
C PHE A 182 -6.29 -29.47 18.88
N LYS A 183 -6.91 -29.81 20.04
CA LYS A 183 -6.30 -30.58 21.14
C LYS A 183 -4.96 -30.01 21.63
N LEU A 184 -4.71 -28.72 21.41
CA LEU A 184 -3.48 -28.03 21.82
C LEU A 184 -3.58 -27.66 23.30
N LYS A 185 -2.99 -28.50 24.17
CA LYS A 185 -2.97 -28.23 25.62
C LYS A 185 -2.11 -27.01 25.92
N GLY A 186 -2.68 -26.03 26.63
CA GLY A 186 -1.96 -24.84 27.09
C GLY A 186 -1.86 -23.70 26.07
N ILE A 187 -2.49 -23.81 24.89
CA ILE A 187 -2.44 -22.73 23.89
C ILE A 187 -3.11 -21.45 24.37
N ASN A 188 -4.16 -21.54 25.19
CA ASN A 188 -4.82 -20.38 25.79
C ASN A 188 -3.85 -19.54 26.64
N ILE A 189 -3.02 -20.18 27.50
CA ILE A 189 -2.00 -19.46 28.28
C ILE A 189 -0.99 -18.79 27.34
N PHE A 190 -0.56 -19.49 26.30
CA PHE A 190 0.40 -18.95 25.33
C PHE A 190 -0.17 -17.73 24.58
N ASN A 191 -1.43 -17.80 24.14
CA ASN A 191 -2.12 -16.72 23.46
C ASN A 191 -2.28 -15.48 24.34
N ILE A 192 -2.63 -15.67 25.62
CA ILE A 192 -2.72 -14.57 26.59
C ILE A 192 -1.36 -13.88 26.71
N ILE A 193 -0.28 -14.64 26.89
CA ILE A 193 1.08 -14.09 26.97
C ILE A 193 1.42 -13.32 25.69
N LEU A 194 1.11 -13.89 24.52
CA LEU A 194 1.42 -13.31 23.22
C LEU A 194 0.58 -12.05 22.95
N ASN A 195 -0.64 -11.98 23.47
CA ASN A 195 -1.49 -10.78 23.42
C ASN A 195 -0.89 -9.62 24.23
N TYR A 196 -0.51 -9.88 25.49
CA TYR A 196 0.16 -8.86 26.31
C TYR A 196 1.51 -8.46 25.70
N PHE A 197 2.25 -9.42 25.12
CA PHE A 197 3.48 -9.13 24.40
C PHE A 197 3.25 -8.21 23.19
N TYR A 198 2.23 -8.48 22.38
CA TYR A 198 1.84 -7.62 21.26
C TYR A 198 1.49 -6.20 21.71
N LEU A 199 0.65 -6.07 22.75
CA LEU A 199 0.28 -4.76 23.30
C LEU A 199 1.50 -4.02 23.86
N GLY A 200 2.40 -4.72 24.55
CA GLY A 200 3.66 -4.18 25.03
C GLY A 200 4.55 -3.66 23.90
N LEU A 201 4.68 -4.41 22.79
CA LEU A 201 5.40 -3.97 21.59
C LEU A 201 4.77 -2.73 20.96
N LEU A 202 3.43 -2.66 20.93
CA LEU A 202 2.70 -1.51 20.39
C LEU A 202 2.94 -0.26 21.23
N ILE A 203 2.83 -0.36 22.56
CA ILE A 203 3.13 0.74 23.49
C ILE A 203 4.59 1.17 23.34
N MET A 204 5.52 0.23 23.24
CA MET A 204 6.93 0.53 22.99
C MET A 204 7.12 1.31 21.69
N CYS A 205 6.48 0.90 20.59
CA CYS A 205 6.54 1.63 19.32
C CYS A 205 5.96 3.04 19.43
N PHE A 206 4.87 3.21 20.17
CA PHE A 206 4.27 4.51 20.42
C PHE A 206 5.23 5.44 21.18
N ILE A 207 5.86 4.95 22.25
CA ILE A 207 6.87 5.69 23.02
C ILE A 207 8.08 6.04 22.14
N LEU A 208 8.57 5.09 21.35
CA LEU A 208 9.70 5.32 20.45
C LEU A 208 9.37 6.33 19.34
N ALA A 209 8.12 6.35 18.85
CA ALA A 209 7.65 7.28 17.83
C ALA A 209 7.51 8.73 18.34
N LEU A 210 7.25 8.93 19.64
CA LEU A 210 7.34 10.26 20.27
C LEU A 210 8.80 10.78 20.27
N GLY A 211 9.78 9.87 20.26
CA GLY A 211 11.19 10.20 20.13
C GLY A 211 11.56 10.66 18.71
N ASN A 212 12.15 11.85 18.59
CA ASN A 212 12.33 12.46 17.27
C ASN A 212 13.46 11.83 16.41
N ARG A 213 14.34 11.00 16.99
CA ARG A 213 15.54 10.44 16.32
C ARG A 213 15.64 8.90 16.42
N PRO A 214 15.33 8.15 15.34
CA PRO A 214 15.44 6.68 15.32
C PRO A 214 16.83 6.14 15.67
N GLN A 215 17.86 6.93 15.39
CA GLN A 215 19.28 6.63 15.56
C GLN A 215 19.68 6.57 17.04
N GLY A 216 18.88 7.19 17.93
CA GLY A 216 19.11 7.17 19.38
C GLY A 216 18.62 5.89 20.08
N SER A 217 17.77 5.08 19.44
CA SER A 217 17.20 3.87 20.05
C SER A 217 17.22 2.67 19.09
N LYS A 218 18.40 2.37 18.54
CA LYS A 218 18.57 1.29 17.54
C LYS A 218 18.04 -0.05 18.05
N TRP A 219 18.33 -0.38 19.32
CA TRP A 219 17.89 -1.63 19.95
C TRP A 219 16.38 -1.70 20.14
N GLY A 220 15.74 -0.60 20.53
CA GLY A 220 14.28 -0.57 20.71
C GLY A 220 13.54 -0.83 19.39
N TYR A 221 13.98 -0.17 18.31
CA TYR A 221 13.41 -0.42 16.98
C TYR A 221 13.69 -1.85 16.50
N THR A 222 14.92 -2.36 16.64
CA THR A 222 15.25 -3.75 16.25
C THR A 222 14.43 -4.78 17.05
N ALA A 223 14.23 -4.56 18.35
CA ALA A 223 13.40 -5.42 19.18
C ALA A 223 11.92 -5.41 18.73
N ALA A 224 11.38 -4.24 18.37
CA ALA A 224 10.03 -4.16 17.79
C ALA A 224 9.92 -4.96 16.48
N PHE A 225 10.90 -4.83 15.59
CA PHE A 225 10.92 -5.57 14.32
C PHE A 225 10.90 -7.08 14.52
N ILE A 226 11.78 -7.59 15.38
CA ILE A 226 11.86 -9.02 15.68
C ILE A 226 10.56 -9.48 16.36
N GLY A 227 10.06 -8.71 17.33
CA GLY A 227 8.83 -9.00 18.06
C GLY A 227 7.61 -9.12 17.14
N PHE A 228 7.37 -8.12 16.28
CA PHE A 228 6.28 -8.20 15.30
C PHE A 228 6.52 -9.27 14.23
N GLY A 229 7.78 -9.56 13.88
CA GLY A 229 8.14 -10.68 13.01
C GLY A 229 7.70 -12.03 13.59
N LEU A 230 7.97 -12.28 14.87
CA LEU A 230 7.55 -13.50 15.58
C LEU A 230 6.02 -13.62 15.66
N VAL A 231 5.31 -12.53 15.98
CA VAL A 231 3.84 -12.50 15.96
C VAL A 231 3.33 -12.84 14.56
N THR A 232 3.93 -12.29 13.51
CA THR A 232 3.49 -12.51 12.13
C THR A 232 3.72 -13.96 11.69
N ILE A 233 4.82 -14.59 12.12
CA ILE A 233 5.05 -16.02 11.90
C ILE A 233 3.97 -16.85 12.60
N TYR A 234 3.69 -16.57 13.87
CA TYR A 234 2.62 -17.23 14.61
C TYR A 234 1.27 -17.10 13.90
N MET A 235 0.91 -15.89 13.49
CA MET A 235 -0.30 -15.57 12.74
C MET A 235 -0.42 -16.34 11.43
N THR A 236 0.70 -16.46 10.71
CA THR A 236 0.75 -17.19 9.44
C THR A 236 0.53 -18.68 9.68
N VAL A 237 1.21 -19.27 10.67
CA VAL A 237 1.03 -20.69 11.04
C VAL A 237 -0.39 -20.95 11.51
N ALA A 238 -0.95 -20.10 12.37
CA ALA A 238 -2.32 -20.20 12.85
C ALA A 238 -3.32 -20.15 11.69
N ALA A 239 -3.17 -19.22 10.75
CA ALA A 239 -4.02 -19.12 9.56
C ALA A 239 -3.98 -20.40 8.70
N PHE A 240 -2.79 -20.97 8.47
CA PHE A 240 -2.65 -22.22 7.72
C PHE A 240 -3.30 -23.41 8.45
N LEU A 241 -3.09 -23.55 9.76
CA LEU A 241 -3.69 -24.63 10.55
C LEU A 241 -5.22 -24.52 10.61
N LEU A 242 -5.74 -23.31 10.76
CA LEU A 242 -7.18 -23.04 10.71
C LEU A 242 -7.79 -23.39 9.35
N ALA A 243 -7.09 -23.09 8.27
CA ALA A 243 -7.54 -23.46 6.92
C ALA A 243 -7.63 -24.98 6.74
N ILE A 244 -6.60 -25.73 7.17
CA ILE A 244 -6.58 -27.19 7.09
C ILE A 244 -7.69 -27.79 7.95
N LYS A 245 -7.81 -27.34 9.21
CA LYS A 245 -8.81 -27.88 10.13
C LYS A 245 -10.24 -27.52 9.73
N GLY A 246 -10.42 -26.36 9.11
CA GLY A 246 -11.68 -25.97 8.48
C GLY A 246 -12.13 -26.97 7.41
N ILE A 247 -11.20 -27.48 6.59
CA ILE A 247 -11.48 -28.50 5.57
C ILE A 247 -11.80 -29.86 6.22
N GLU A 248 -11.00 -30.29 7.21
CA GLU A 248 -11.22 -31.56 7.93
C GLU A 248 -12.59 -31.59 8.62
N ASN A 249 -12.94 -30.52 9.35
CA ASN A 249 -14.21 -30.44 10.07
C ASN A 249 -15.43 -30.50 9.12
N ILE A 250 -15.30 -30.01 7.89
CA ILE A 250 -16.35 -30.15 6.86
C ILE A 250 -16.41 -31.59 6.35
N ASN A 251 -15.26 -32.19 6.06
CA ASN A 251 -15.18 -33.57 5.60
C ASN A 251 -15.81 -34.54 6.63
N ASP A 252 -15.54 -34.32 7.92
CA ASP A 252 -16.06 -35.17 8.99
C ASP A 252 -17.57 -34.99 9.17
N ARG A 253 -18.08 -33.74 9.13
CA ARG A 253 -19.53 -33.46 9.18
C ARG A 253 -20.30 -34.05 7.99
N LEU A 254 -19.71 -34.09 6.80
CA LEU A 254 -20.33 -34.65 5.60
C LEU A 254 -20.34 -36.19 5.62
N LYS A 255 -19.29 -36.80 6.18
CA LYS A 255 -19.24 -38.25 6.40
C LYS A 255 -20.26 -38.72 7.42
N GLU A 256 -20.46 -37.97 8.51
CA GLU A 256 -21.42 -38.33 9.57
C GLU A 256 -22.89 -38.17 9.15
N ASN A 257 -23.24 -37.10 8.44
CA ASN A 257 -24.65 -36.82 8.13
C ASN A 257 -25.18 -37.56 6.90
N ASP A 258 -24.30 -37.95 5.98
CA ASP A 258 -24.77 -38.17 4.61
C ASP A 258 -24.01 -39.28 3.85
N GLY A 259 -22.90 -39.80 4.41
CA GLY A 259 -22.13 -40.91 3.81
C GLY A 259 -21.50 -40.60 2.45
N ARG A 260 -21.49 -39.33 2.03
CA ARG A 260 -21.00 -38.85 0.72
C ARG A 260 -19.60 -38.25 0.85
N SER A 261 -18.81 -38.34 -0.21
CA SER A 261 -17.56 -37.58 -0.33
C SER A 261 -17.81 -36.10 -0.63
N LEU A 262 -16.93 -35.23 -0.14
CA LEU A 262 -16.89 -33.78 -0.36
C LEU A 262 -17.23 -33.38 -1.82
N GLN A 263 -18.41 -32.76 -2.03
CA GLN A 263 -18.72 -32.07 -3.28
C GLN A 263 -18.37 -30.58 -3.19
N PHE A 264 -18.00 -29.97 -4.32
CA PHE A 264 -17.66 -28.55 -4.40
C PHE A 264 -18.80 -27.63 -3.94
N SER A 265 -20.07 -28.05 -4.06
CA SER A 265 -21.24 -27.29 -3.61
C SER A 265 -21.36 -27.20 -2.09
N ASP A 266 -20.97 -28.24 -1.36
CA ASP A 266 -21.09 -28.31 0.10
C ASP A 266 -20.05 -27.41 0.79
N LEU A 267 -18.92 -27.18 0.13
CA LEU A 267 -17.91 -26.20 0.54
C LEU A 267 -18.47 -24.76 0.56
N PHE A 268 -19.44 -24.41 -0.29
CA PHE A 268 -20.05 -23.08 -0.30
C PHE A 268 -21.18 -22.90 0.74
N SER A 269 -21.62 -23.98 1.39
CA SER A 269 -22.75 -23.96 2.33
C SER A 269 -22.38 -23.43 3.73
N ASN A 270 -21.14 -23.65 4.17
CA ASN A 270 -20.70 -23.24 5.50
C ASN A 270 -20.21 -21.78 5.49
N ALA A 271 -20.91 -20.91 6.23
CA ALA A 271 -20.64 -19.48 6.23
C ALA A 271 -19.20 -19.13 6.64
N ILE A 272 -18.61 -19.87 7.59
CA ILE A 272 -17.24 -19.60 8.09
C ILE A 272 -16.22 -19.99 7.02
N PHE A 273 -16.34 -21.20 6.47
CA PHE A 273 -15.43 -21.68 5.43
C PHE A 273 -15.56 -20.86 4.14
N ARG A 274 -16.79 -20.58 3.71
CA ARG A 274 -17.06 -19.73 2.55
C ARG A 274 -16.36 -18.38 2.69
N ASN A 275 -16.48 -17.73 3.85
CA ASN A 275 -15.86 -16.42 4.06
C ASN A 275 -14.33 -16.50 4.06
N ILE A 276 -13.73 -17.51 4.68
CA ILE A 276 -12.27 -17.69 4.74
C ILE A 276 -11.71 -18.08 3.36
N VAL A 277 -12.33 -19.07 2.70
CA VAL A 277 -11.84 -19.59 1.42
C VAL A 277 -12.12 -18.65 0.27
N ILE A 278 -13.27 -17.98 0.21
CA ILE A 278 -13.49 -16.93 -0.80
C ILE A 278 -12.52 -15.79 -0.58
N SER A 279 -12.26 -15.38 0.67
CA SER A 279 -11.27 -14.34 0.97
C SER A 279 -9.87 -14.75 0.51
N LEU A 280 -9.38 -15.93 0.93
CA LEU A 280 -8.07 -16.45 0.53
C LEU A 280 -7.95 -16.68 -0.98
N ALA A 281 -8.97 -17.26 -1.61
CA ALA A 281 -8.99 -17.51 -3.04
C ALA A 281 -9.11 -16.22 -3.85
N ALA A 282 -9.85 -15.21 -3.37
CA ALA A 282 -9.91 -13.91 -4.01
C ALA A 282 -8.56 -13.20 -3.89
N THR A 283 -7.95 -13.18 -2.70
CA THR A 283 -6.65 -12.53 -2.49
C THR A 283 -5.52 -13.23 -3.26
N LEU A 284 -5.36 -14.55 -3.08
CA LEU A 284 -4.32 -15.32 -3.77
C LEU A 284 -4.62 -15.45 -5.26
N GLY A 285 -5.88 -15.63 -5.65
CA GLY A 285 -6.32 -15.71 -7.04
C GLY A 285 -6.07 -14.41 -7.79
N LEU A 286 -6.40 -13.25 -7.21
CA LEU A 286 -6.04 -11.94 -7.78
C LEU A 286 -4.52 -11.80 -7.94
N TYR A 287 -3.74 -12.21 -6.93
CA TYR A 287 -2.29 -12.12 -7.01
C TYR A 287 -1.70 -13.05 -8.07
N ILE A 288 -2.11 -14.30 -8.12
CA ILE A 288 -1.64 -15.27 -9.12
C ILE A 288 -2.05 -14.82 -10.53
N MET A 289 -3.31 -14.44 -10.73
CA MET A 289 -3.80 -13.93 -12.01
C MET A 289 -3.03 -12.69 -12.45
N SER A 290 -2.79 -11.75 -11.53
CA SER A 290 -2.03 -10.57 -11.86
C SER A 290 -0.56 -10.86 -12.15
N SER A 291 0.05 -11.81 -11.44
CA SER A 291 1.41 -12.27 -11.72
C SER A 291 1.49 -12.95 -13.10
N LEU A 292 0.51 -13.75 -13.49
CA LEU A 292 0.44 -14.38 -14.81
C LEU A 292 0.26 -13.33 -15.93
N LEU A 293 -0.64 -12.37 -15.73
CA LEU A 293 -0.82 -11.23 -16.66
C LEU A 293 0.44 -10.36 -16.76
N PHE A 294 1.19 -10.21 -15.66
CA PHE A 294 2.45 -9.48 -15.64
C PHE A 294 3.56 -10.20 -16.42
N VAL A 295 3.59 -11.54 -16.38
CA VAL A 295 4.53 -12.35 -17.17
C VAL A 295 4.17 -12.30 -18.65
N SER A 296 2.88 -12.39 -19.01
CA SER A 296 2.45 -12.39 -20.43
C SER A 296 2.70 -11.04 -21.14
N ARG A 297 2.55 -9.90 -20.46
CA ARG A 297 2.93 -8.58 -21.00
C ARG A 297 4.44 -8.40 -21.18
N CYS A 298 5.28 -9.18 -20.50
CA CYS A 298 6.74 -9.12 -20.65
C CYS A 298 7.20 -9.54 -22.05
N PHE A 299 6.45 -10.42 -22.72
CA PHE A 299 6.78 -10.89 -24.07
C PHE A 299 6.34 -9.91 -25.17
N TYR A 300 5.28 -9.11 -24.94
CA TYR A 300 4.76 -8.18 -25.95
C TYR A 300 5.53 -6.86 -26.02
N SER A 301 6.10 -6.38 -24.90
CA SER A 301 6.79 -5.07 -24.86
C SER A 301 8.18 -5.05 -25.49
N MET A 302 8.69 -6.17 -26.02
CA MET A 302 9.97 -6.23 -26.73
C MET A 302 9.88 -5.74 -28.20
N GLY A 303 8.67 -5.41 -28.70
CA GLY A 303 8.44 -5.10 -30.12
C GLY A 303 8.22 -3.63 -30.51
N ASP A 304 7.80 -2.75 -29.59
CA ASP A 304 7.26 -1.44 -30.00
C ASP A 304 8.19 -0.26 -29.67
N GLY A 305 8.54 0.49 -30.73
CA GLY A 305 9.40 1.66 -30.70
C GLY A 305 8.87 2.78 -29.81
N TRP A 306 9.79 3.38 -29.06
CA TRP A 306 9.57 4.46 -28.12
C TRP A 306 9.28 5.78 -28.84
N LEU A 307 8.36 6.58 -28.29
CA LEU A 307 8.11 8.02 -28.58
C LEU A 307 6.94 8.41 -29.52
N ASN A 308 5.81 7.70 -29.54
CA ASN A 308 4.59 8.22 -30.19
C ASN A 308 3.43 8.38 -29.19
N GLY A 309 3.34 9.54 -28.53
CA GLY A 309 2.21 9.88 -27.64
C GLY A 309 2.43 11.13 -26.80
N TRP A 310 1.35 11.83 -26.45
CA TRP A 310 1.32 13.11 -25.71
C TRP A 310 1.61 12.98 -24.20
N ASP A 311 2.27 11.89 -23.77
CA ASP A 311 2.20 11.40 -22.39
C ASP A 311 3.50 11.61 -21.58
N VAL A 312 3.38 11.57 -20.26
CA VAL A 312 4.49 11.64 -19.29
C VAL A 312 4.81 10.23 -18.79
N TYR A 313 6.08 9.81 -18.85
CA TYR A 313 6.50 8.44 -18.57
C TYR A 313 7.13 8.30 -17.18
N VAL A 314 6.50 7.50 -16.33
CA VAL A 314 6.93 7.13 -14.99
C VAL A 314 7.50 5.72 -15.01
N CYS A 315 8.69 5.55 -14.44
CA CYS A 315 9.41 4.29 -14.40
C CYS A 315 9.42 3.77 -12.95
N VAL A 316 9.34 2.45 -12.72
CA VAL A 316 9.60 1.77 -11.43
C VAL A 316 10.25 0.44 -11.73
#